data_AF-A0A920S1J6-F1
#
_entry.id   AF-A0A920S1J6-F1
#
_cell.length_a   1.000
_cell.length_b   1.000
_cell.length_c   1.000
_cell.angle_alpha   90.00
_cell.angle_beta   90.00
_cell.angle_gamma   90.00
#
_symmetry.space_group_name_H-M   'P 1'
#
loop_
_entity.id
_entity.type
_entity.pdbx_description
1 polymer ?
#
loop_
_entity_poly.entity_id
_entity_poly.type
_entity_poly.pdbx_seq_one_letter_code
_entity_poly.pdbx_strand_id
1 'polypeptide(L)' 'MSELETKINKKDGLKREIKVSVPSNVVELKKKSRFEAIAKKAKLPGFRPGKAPINIIESQYGNQVNQGGIK' A
#
# COMPACT_ATOMS: atom_id res chain seq x y z
N MET A 1 3.50 -17.60 2.69
CA MET A 1 2.08 -17.73 3.03
C MET A 1 1.80 -16.78 4.18
N SER A 2 1.11 -15.66 3.94
CA SER A 2 0.75 -14.73 5.02
C SER A 2 -0.72 -14.96 5.34
N GLU A 3 -0.97 -15.64 6.46
CA GLU A 3 -2.28 -15.86 7.05
C GLU A 3 -2.94 -14.49 7.33
N LEU A 4 -4.14 -14.27 6.81
CA LEU A 4 -4.99 -13.17 7.24
C LEU A 4 -5.83 -13.69 8.40
N GLU A 5 -5.65 -13.15 9.60
CA GLU A 5 -6.49 -13.54 10.74
C GLU A 5 -7.87 -12.92 10.56
N THR A 6 -8.87 -13.75 10.23
CA THR A 6 -10.27 -13.33 10.11
C THR A 6 -11.05 -13.77 11.35
N LYS A 7 -11.47 -12.82 12.20
CA LYS A 7 -12.41 -13.08 13.30
C LYS A 7 -13.83 -12.72 12.86
N ILE A 8 -14.72 -13.71 12.81
CA ILE A 8 -16.13 -13.54 12.44
C ILE A 8 -16.96 -13.50 13.73
N ASN A 9 -17.52 -12.32 14.05
CA ASN A 9 -18.48 -12.17 15.15
C ASN A 9 -19.90 -12.16 14.59
N LYS A 10 -20.75 -13.06 15.09
CA LYS A 10 -22.19 -13.08 14.80
C LYS A 10 -22.87 -12.04 15.71
N LYS A 11 -23.58 -11.07 15.12
CA LYS A 11 -24.54 -10.20 15.82
C LYS A 11 -25.96 -10.65 15.47
N ASP A 12 -26.93 -10.29 16.30
CA ASP A 12 -28.34 -10.64 16.10
C ASP A 12 -28.84 -10.39 14.66
N GLY A 13 -29.47 -11.42 14.08
CA GLY A 13 -29.98 -11.44 12.71
C GLY A 13 -28.96 -11.89 11.63
N LEU A 14 -29.08 -11.34 10.41
CA LEU A 14 -28.24 -11.67 9.23
C LEU A 14 -26.93 -10.87 9.15
N LYS A 15 -26.61 -10.03 10.14
CA LYS A 15 -25.42 -9.17 10.13
C LYS A 15 -24.19 -9.94 10.60
N ARG A 16 -23.14 -9.98 9.77
CA ARG A 16 -21.84 -10.56 10.11
C ARG A 16 -20.77 -9.47 10.16
N GLU A 17 -20.03 -9.41 11.26
CA GLU A 17 -18.88 -8.52 11.41
C GLU A 17 -17.60 -9.33 11.19
N ILE A 18 -16.81 -8.97 10.17
CA ILE A 18 -15.54 -9.61 9.85
C ILE A 18 -14.42 -8.66 10.27
N LYS A 19 -13.62 -9.05 11.26
CA LYS A 19 -12.38 -8.35 11.62
C LYS A 19 -11.23 -9.04 10.92
N VAL A 20 -10.58 -8.33 10.01
CA VAL A 20 -9.39 -8.82 9.29
C VAL A 20 -8.17 -8.15 9.89
N SER A 21 -7.26 -8.92 10.47
CA SER A 21 -5.95 -8.42 10.88
C SER A 21 -4.95 -8.64 9.75
N VAL A 22 -4.31 -7.56 9.29
CA VAL A 22 -3.27 -7.63 8.27
C VAL A 22 -1.91 -7.43 8.95
N PRO A 23 -0.97 -8.39 8.83
CA PRO A 23 0.36 -8.23 9.41
C PRO A 23 1.14 -7.09 8.73
N SER A 24 1.82 -6.27 9.53
CA SER A 24 2.57 -5.09 9.07
C SER A 24 3.60 -5.40 7.99
N ASN A 25 4.27 -6.56 8.09
CA ASN A 25 5.27 -6.99 7.11
C ASN A 25 4.70 -7.09 5.68
N VAL A 26 3.46 -7.53 5.53
CA VAL A 26 2.80 -7.63 4.21
C VAL A 26 2.52 -6.24 3.66
N VAL A 27 2.16 -5.30 4.51
CA VAL A 27 1.89 -3.91 4.14
C VAL A 27 3.18 -3.24 3.66
N GLU A 28 4.28 -3.40 4.40
CA GLU A 28 5.57 -2.80 4.03
C GLU A 28 6.13 -3.36 2.72
N LEU A 29 6.07 -4.68 2.51
CA LEU A 29 6.49 -5.30 1.25
C LEU A 29 5.68 -4.79 0.06
N LYS A 30 4.35 -4.70 0.21
CA LYS A 30 3.49 -4.12 -0.82
C LYS A 30 3.83 -2.65 -1.08
N LYS A 31 4.08 -1.85 -0.04
CA LYS A 31 4.47 -0.45 -0.18
C LYS A 31 5.77 -0.31 -0.97
N LYS A 32 6.83 -1.05 -0.61
CA LYS A 32 8.12 -1.02 -1.32
C LYS A 32 7.96 -1.36 -2.80
N SER A 33 7.27 -2.44 -3.12
CA SER A 33 7.01 -2.85 -4.51
C SER A 33 6.24 -1.77 -5.30
N ARG A 34 5.28 -1.10 -4.66
CA ARG A 34 4.53 0.00 -5.29
C ARG A 34 5.42 1.22 -5.53
N PHE A 35 6.26 1.62 -4.57
CA PHE A 35 7.19 2.73 -4.76
C PHE A 35 8.19 2.45 -5.88
N GLU A 36 8.70 1.22 -6.02
CA GLU A 36 9.56 0.85 -7.15
C GLU A 36 8.85 0.92 -8.50
N ALA A 37 7.60 0.48 -8.56
CA ALA A 37 6.80 0.56 -9.79
C ALA A 37 6.52 2.02 -10.20
N ILE A 38 6.25 2.88 -9.22
CA ILE A 38 6.09 4.33 -9.42
C ILE A 38 7.42 4.94 -9.82
N ALA A 39 8.52 4.58 -9.18
CA ALA A 39 9.86 5.11 -9.47
C ALA A 39 10.23 4.96 -10.94
N LYS A 40 9.94 3.81 -11.54
CA LYS A 40 10.19 3.51 -12.97
C LYS A 40 9.36 4.38 -13.92
N LYS A 41 8.20 4.89 -13.49
CA LYS A 41 7.26 5.66 -14.32
C LYS A 41 7.23 7.16 -13.99
N ALA A 42 7.72 7.54 -12.81
CA ALA A 42 7.64 8.89 -12.29
C ALA A 42 8.42 9.86 -13.19
N LYS A 43 7.76 10.96 -13.53
CA LYS A 43 8.33 12.11 -14.22
C LYS A 43 8.42 13.23 -13.19
N LEU A 44 9.58 13.35 -12.56
CA LEU A 44 9.87 14.39 -11.59
C LEU A 44 10.73 15.48 -12.26
N PRO A 45 10.42 16.77 -12.07
CA PRO A 45 11.22 17.85 -12.61
C PRO A 45 12.66 17.74 -12.09
N GLY A 46 13.64 17.88 -12.98
CA GLY A 46 15.06 17.73 -12.66
C GLY A 46 15.60 16.29 -12.71
N PHE A 47 14.75 15.28 -12.85
CA PHE A 47 15.17 13.88 -12.99
C PHE A 47 14.76 13.29 -14.32
N ARG A 48 15.65 12.48 -14.91
CA ARG A 48 15.29 11.66 -16.07
C ARG A 48 14.17 10.69 -15.65
N PRO A 49 13.09 10.55 -16.44
CA PRO A 49 11.99 9.66 -16.12
C PRO A 49 12.50 8.26 -15.75
N GLY A 50 12.00 7.71 -14.64
CA GLY A 50 12.42 6.39 -14.18
C GLY A 50 13.69 6.33 -13.31
N LYS A 51 14.39 7.46 -13.12
CA LYS A 51 15.68 7.53 -12.41
C LYS A 51 15.71 8.53 -11.25
N ALA A 52 14.54 8.83 -10.68
CA ALA A 52 14.47 9.62 -9.46
C ALA A 52 14.81 8.78 -8.22
N PRO A 53 15.48 9.34 -7.19
CA PRO A 53 15.72 8.67 -5.92
C PRO A 53 14.44 8.31 -5.16
N ILE A 54 14.45 7.16 -4.49
CA ILE A 54 13.30 6.66 -3.70
C ILE A 54 12.87 7.64 -2.61
N ASN A 55 13.79 8.30 -1.91
CA ASN A 55 13.45 9.26 -0.85
C ASN A 55 12.59 10.42 -1.37
N ILE A 56 12.84 10.89 -2.58
CA ILE A 56 12.06 11.98 -3.21
C ILE A 56 10.70 11.46 -3.65
N ILE A 57 10.65 10.24 -4.19
CA ILE A 57 9.40 9.59 -4.60
C ILE A 57 8.53 9.30 -3.38
N GLU A 58 9.09 8.85 -2.26
CA GLU A 58 8.37 8.65 -1.01
C GLU A 58 7.82 9.97 -0.46
N SER A 59 8.57 11.06 -0.54
CA SER A 59 8.09 12.38 -0.12
C SER A 59 6.93 12.90 -0.98
N GLN A 60 7.01 12.75 -2.30
CA GLN A 60 5.99 13.21 -3.25
C GLN A 60 4.77 12.30 -3.33
N TYR A 61 4.99 10.98 -3.39
CA TYR A 61 3.94 9.97 -3.62
C TYR A 61 3.54 9.21 -2.36
N GLY A 62 4.20 9.45 -1.22
CA GLY A 62 3.93 8.75 0.05
C GLY A 62 2.48 8.89 0.51
N ASN A 63 1.91 10.09 0.39
CA ASN A 63 0.51 10.33 0.74
C ASN A 63 -0.46 9.60 -0.20
N GLN A 64 -0.15 9.50 -1.49
CA GLN A 64 -0.98 8.80 -2.47
C GLN A 64 -0.96 7.28 -2.25
N VAL A 65 0.23 6.72 -1.95
CA VAL A 65 0.40 5.28 -1.69
C VAL A 65 -0.23 4.87 -0.36
N ASN A 66 -0.20 5.73 0.66
CA ASN A 66 -0.79 5.45 1.98
C ASN A 66 -2.33 5.50 1.99
N GLN A 67 -2.95 6.33 1.14
CA GLN A 67 -4.41 6.50 1.11
C GLN A 67 -5.15 5.48 0.23
N GLY A 68 -4.46 4.50 -0.35
CA GLY A 68 -5.10 3.54 -1.26
C GLY A 68 -5.48 4.16 -2.62
N GLY A 69 -4.85 5.26 -2.99
CA GLY A 69 -5.03 5.90 -4.28
C GLY A 69 -4.06 5.35 -5.30
N ILE A 70 -4.51 4.37 -6.10
CA ILE A 70 -4.34 4.21 -7.55
C ILE A 70 -5.15 2.96 -7.89
N LYS A 71 -6.16 3.11 -8.76
CA LYS A 71 -7.00 2.04 -9.29
C LYS A 71 -6.19 0.84 -9.80
#